data_AF-A0A7H4M178-F1
#
_entry.id   AF-A0A7H4M178-F1
#
_cell.length_a   1.000
_cell.length_b   1.000
_cell.length_c   1.000
_cell.angle_alpha   90.00
_cell.angle_beta   90.00
_cell.angle_gamma   90.00
#
_symmetry.space_group_name_H-M   'P 1'
#
loop_
_entity.id
_entity.type
_entity.pdbx_description
1 polymer ?
#
loop_
_entity_poly.entity_id
_entity_poly.type
_entity_poly.pdbx_seq_one_letter_code
_entity_poly.pdbx_strand_id
1 'polypeptide(L)'
;MSPQVNGAWSRFTGYFSPRKAAYDTPEMKAYLQQDPRAAIALEQLKYAHPWYSTWETVAVRKAMENQLAAVVNDAKITPEAAVQAAQKEADALMKPYVDKTALAEVK
;
A
#
# COMPACT_ATOMS: atom_id res chain seq x y z
N MET A 1 12.58 -19.19 -6.97
CA MET A 1 13.73 -18.76 -6.14
C MET A 1 13.68 -19.47 -4.78
N SER A 2 14.82 -19.97 -4.30
CA SER A 2 14.92 -20.69 -3.02
C SER A 2 14.80 -19.73 -1.83
N PRO A 3 14.50 -20.24 -0.61
CA PRO A 3 14.55 -19.44 0.61
C PRO A 3 15.88 -18.72 0.81
N GLN A 4 17.00 -19.36 0.47
CA GLN A 4 18.35 -18.80 0.62
C GLN A 4 18.57 -17.60 -0.30
N VAL A 5 18.15 -17.70 -1.56
CA VAL A 5 18.28 -16.60 -2.54
C VAL A 5 17.39 -15.41 -2.15
N ASN A 6 16.14 -15.66 -1.76
CA ASN A 6 15.25 -14.59 -1.30
C ASN A 6 15.74 -13.95 0.01
N GLY A 7 16.27 -14.76 0.93
CA GLY A 7 16.82 -14.28 2.19
C GLY A 7 18.05 -13.40 1.96
N ALA A 8 18.96 -13.81 1.07
CA ALA A 8 20.12 -13.01 0.70
C ALA A 8 19.71 -11.68 0.04
N TRP A 9 18.78 -11.71 -0.91
CA TRP A 9 18.25 -10.50 -1.55
C TRP A 9 17.57 -9.55 -0.55
N SER A 10 16.77 -10.09 0.37
CA SER A 10 16.08 -9.31 1.40
C SER A 10 17.08 -8.62 2.33
N ARG A 11 18.10 -9.34 2.83
CA ARG A 11 19.17 -8.73 3.66
C ARG A 11 19.99 -7.69 2.92
N PHE A 12 20.23 -7.90 1.62
CA PHE A 12 21.01 -6.97 0.81
C PHE A 12 20.25 -5.68 0.47
N THR A 13 18.95 -5.78 0.18
CA THR A 13 18.15 -4.64 -0.29
C THR A 13 17.35 -3.92 0.80
N GLY A 14 17.09 -4.59 1.93
CA GLY A 14 16.16 -4.13 2.95
C GLY A 14 14.68 -4.36 2.61
N TYR A 15 14.34 -4.90 1.44
CA TYR A 15 12.97 -5.33 1.13
C TYR A 15 12.60 -6.61 1.87
N PHE A 16 11.30 -6.85 2.05
CA PHE A 16 10.81 -8.11 2.59
C PHE A 16 10.94 -9.25 1.56
N SER A 17 11.41 -10.41 2.03
CA SER A 17 11.36 -11.63 1.23
C SER A 17 9.90 -12.02 0.97
N PRO A 18 9.52 -12.33 -0.29
CA PRO A 18 8.17 -12.79 -0.61
C PRO A 18 7.89 -14.21 -0.09
N ARG A 19 8.91 -14.93 0.40
CA ARG A 19 8.77 -16.27 0.98
C ARG A 19 9.06 -16.27 2.48
N LYS A 20 8.06 -16.70 3.27
CA LYS A 20 8.16 -16.86 4.73
C LYS A 20 9.35 -17.75 5.13
N ALA A 21 9.55 -18.87 4.42
CA ALA A 21 10.65 -19.79 4.68
C ALA A 21 12.05 -19.17 4.60
N ALA A 22 12.21 -17.99 3.96
CA ALA A 22 13.49 -17.28 3.97
C ALA A 22 13.87 -16.78 5.37
N TYR A 23 12.87 -16.48 6.22
CA TYR A 23 13.05 -16.01 7.59
C TYR A 23 13.41 -17.13 8.57
N ASP A 24 13.23 -18.39 8.17
CA ASP A 24 13.63 -19.55 8.97
C ASP A 24 15.10 -19.93 8.80
N THR A 25 15.76 -19.40 7.76
CA THR A 25 17.17 -19.68 7.45
C THR A 25 18.12 -19.17 8.55
N PRO A 26 19.22 -19.89 8.84
CA PRO A 26 20.18 -19.47 9.86
C PRO A 26 20.71 -18.04 9.64
N GLU A 27 20.99 -17.68 8.39
CA GLU A 27 21.53 -16.38 8.03
C GLU A 27 20.52 -15.24 8.25
N MET A 28 19.24 -15.50 8.00
CA MET A 28 18.19 -14.50 8.25
C MET A 28 17.93 -14.34 9.74
N LYS A 29 17.91 -15.43 10.52
CA LYS A 29 17.77 -15.36 11.98
C LYS A 29 18.92 -14.57 12.62
N ALA A 30 20.15 -14.83 12.20
CA ALA A 30 21.32 -14.08 12.66
C ALA A 30 21.21 -12.58 12.32
N TYR A 31 20.78 -12.27 11.09
CA TYR A 31 20.57 -10.88 10.66
C TYR A 31 19.50 -10.15 11.50
N LEU A 32 18.36 -10.79 11.75
CA LEU A 32 17.28 -10.19 12.56
C LEU A 32 17.68 -9.97 14.02
N GLN A 33 18.61 -10.78 14.55
CA GLN A 33 19.18 -10.57 15.89
C GLN A 33 20.18 -9.42 15.93
N GLN A 34 20.96 -9.25 14.85
CA GLN A 34 21.97 -8.18 14.74
C GLN A 34 21.33 -6.81 14.44
N ASP A 35 20.23 -6.78 13.67
CA ASP A 35 19.46 -5.56 13.40
C ASP A 35 18.02 -5.70 13.90
N PRO A 36 17.74 -5.32 15.16
CA PRO A 36 16.39 -5.34 15.72
C PRO A 36 15.37 -4.54 14.93
N ARG A 37 15.79 -3.52 14.15
CA ARG A 37 14.87 -2.72 13.32
C ARG A 37 14.26 -3.56 12.20
N ALA A 38 15.04 -4.49 11.63
CA ALA A 38 14.55 -5.43 10.62
C ALA A 38 13.54 -6.42 11.22
N ALA A 39 13.76 -6.86 12.46
CA ALA A 39 12.80 -7.71 13.18
C ALA A 39 11.49 -6.97 13.45
N ILE A 40 11.56 -5.72 13.94
CA ILE A 40 10.38 -4.87 14.16
C ILE A 40 9.59 -4.66 12.85
N ALA A 41 10.29 -4.35 11.75
CA ALA A 41 9.66 -4.18 10.44
C ALA A 41 8.95 -5.47 9.96
N LEU A 42 9.57 -6.63 10.19
CA LEU A 42 8.96 -7.92 9.88
C LEU A 42 7.69 -8.18 10.71
N GLU A 43 7.71 -7.86 12.00
CA GLU A 43 6.55 -7.99 12.89
C GLU A 43 5.39 -7.09 12.47
N GLN A 44 5.67 -5.90 11.92
CA GLN A 44 4.66 -4.97 11.42
C GLN A 44 3.86 -5.52 10.23
N LEU A 45 4.40 -6.50 9.47
CA LEU A 45 3.67 -7.12 8.35
C LEU A 45 2.35 -7.76 8.75
N LYS A 46 2.15 -8.11 10.03
CA LYS A 46 0.86 -8.62 10.52
C LYS A 46 -0.29 -7.60 10.47
N TYR A 47 0.05 -6.31 10.39
CA TYR A 47 -0.90 -5.20 10.25
C TYR A 47 -0.99 -4.69 8.80
N ALA A 48 -0.22 -5.27 7.89
CA ALA A 48 -0.26 -4.89 6.48
C ALA A 48 -1.54 -5.47 5.84
N HIS A 49 -2.26 -4.61 5.12
CA HIS A 49 -3.43 -5.00 4.34
C HIS A 49 -3.14 -4.83 2.84
N PRO A 50 -3.88 -5.54 1.97
CA PRO A 50 -3.80 -5.30 0.53
C PRO A 50 -4.03 -3.82 0.21
N TRP A 51 -3.27 -3.31 -0.74
CA TRP A 51 -3.47 -1.97 -1.27
C TRP A 51 -4.83 -1.89 -2.01
N TYR A 52 -5.52 -0.74 -1.92
CA TYR A 52 -6.77 -0.55 -2.66
C TYR A 52 -6.48 -0.51 -4.17
N SER A 53 -7.17 -1.35 -4.94
CA SER A 53 -7.00 -1.42 -6.38
C SER A 53 -8.31 -1.01 -7.05
N THR A 54 -8.29 0.14 -7.71
CA THR A 54 -9.45 0.70 -8.42
C THR A 54 -9.17 0.79 -9.92
N TRP A 55 -10.21 0.96 -10.71
CA TRP A 55 -10.04 1.49 -12.07
C TRP A 55 -9.35 2.86 -11.98
N GLU A 56 -8.34 3.10 -12.83
CA GLU A 56 -7.49 4.29 -12.77
C GLU A 56 -6.84 4.53 -11.39
N THR A 57 -6.30 3.46 -10.75
CA THR A 57 -5.70 3.51 -9.38
C THR A 57 -4.76 4.69 -9.16
N VAL A 58 -3.94 5.06 -10.15
CA VAL A 58 -2.99 6.18 -10.04
C VAL A 58 -3.71 7.52 -9.94
N ALA A 59 -4.76 7.74 -10.74
CA ALA A 59 -5.54 8.98 -10.72
C ALA A 59 -6.36 9.10 -9.43
N VAL A 60 -7.00 8.01 -9.00
CA VAL A 60 -7.75 7.96 -7.73
C VAL A 60 -6.84 8.23 -6.53
N ARG A 61 -5.64 7.62 -6.50
CA ARG A 61 -4.63 7.91 -5.48
C ARG A 61 -4.23 9.39 -5.50
N LYS A 62 -3.99 9.95 -6.68
CA LYS A 62 -3.57 11.35 -6.83
C LYS A 62 -4.62 12.33 -6.29
N ALA A 63 -5.92 12.06 -6.49
CA ALA A 63 -6.99 12.85 -5.91
C ALA A 63 -6.89 12.92 -4.38
N MET A 64 -6.63 11.79 -3.73
CA MET A 64 -6.42 11.72 -2.28
C MET A 64 -5.14 12.44 -1.84
N GLU A 65 -4.02 12.22 -2.53
CA GLU A 65 -2.73 12.83 -2.20
C GLU A 65 -2.74 14.36 -2.33
N ASN A 66 -3.42 14.88 -3.34
CA ASN A 66 -3.59 16.33 -3.53
C ASN A 66 -4.34 16.95 -2.35
N GLN A 67 -5.42 16.31 -1.87
CA GLN A 67 -6.20 16.83 -0.74
C GLN A 67 -5.44 16.68 0.59
N LEU A 68 -4.67 15.61 0.77
CA LEU A 68 -3.76 15.49 1.91
C LEU A 68 -2.72 16.61 1.92
N ALA A 69 -2.08 16.88 0.77
CA ALA A 69 -1.14 17.98 0.64
C ALA A 69 -1.82 19.34 0.91
N ALA A 70 -3.08 19.51 0.51
CA ALA A 70 -3.84 20.73 0.75
C ALA A 70 -4.09 20.98 2.25
N VAL A 71 -4.48 19.95 3.01
CA VAL A 71 -4.66 20.03 4.48
C VAL A 71 -3.36 20.43 5.19
N VAL A 72 -2.22 19.90 4.74
CA VAL A 72 -0.92 20.20 5.35
C VAL A 72 -0.46 21.64 5.03
N ASN A 73 -0.80 22.15 3.85
CA ASN A 73 -0.30 23.45 3.37
C ASN A 73 -1.22 24.64 3.65
N ASP A 74 -2.53 24.43 3.83
CA ASP A 74 -3.50 25.48 4.10
C ASP A 74 -4.33 25.16 5.34
N ALA A 75 -4.11 25.92 6.41
CA ALA A 75 -4.82 25.78 7.69
C ALA A 75 -6.34 26.04 7.57
N LYS A 76 -6.82 26.62 6.47
CA LYS A 76 -8.26 26.82 6.21
C LYS A 76 -8.94 25.55 5.71
N ILE A 77 -8.19 24.59 5.18
CA ILE A 77 -8.73 23.35 4.65
C ILE A 77 -8.85 22.36 5.81
N THR A 78 -10.08 22.02 6.16
CA THR A 78 -10.32 21.02 7.20
C THR A 78 -10.16 19.59 6.65
N PRO A 79 -9.78 18.61 7.48
CA PRO A 79 -9.73 17.22 7.07
C PRO A 79 -11.04 16.72 6.44
N GLU A 80 -12.20 17.13 6.98
CA GLU A 80 -13.52 16.73 6.50
C GLU A 80 -13.78 17.24 5.08
N ALA A 81 -13.45 18.51 4.80
CA ALA A 81 -13.62 19.08 3.47
C ALA A 81 -12.69 18.41 2.44
N ALA A 82 -11.45 18.13 2.84
CA ALA A 82 -10.45 17.47 2.01
C ALA A 82 -10.85 16.04 1.62
N VAL A 83 -11.33 15.23 2.57
CA VAL A 83 -11.78 13.85 2.26
C VAL A 83 -13.03 13.84 1.38
N GLN A 84 -13.95 14.79 1.56
CA GLN A 84 -15.13 14.92 0.69
C GLN A 84 -14.74 15.30 -0.74
N ALA A 85 -13.80 16.23 -0.90
CA ALA A 85 -13.28 16.62 -2.21
C ALA A 85 -12.56 15.46 -2.91
N ALA A 86 -11.72 14.72 -2.17
CA ALA A 86 -11.02 13.54 -2.70
C ALA A 86 -12.01 12.45 -3.17
N GLN A 87 -13.03 12.17 -2.36
CA GLN A 87 -14.07 11.18 -2.72
C GLN A 87 -14.82 11.60 -3.99
N LYS A 88 -15.24 12.87 -4.06
CA LYS A 88 -15.97 13.39 -5.24
C LYS A 88 -15.13 13.28 -6.53
N GLU A 89 -13.84 13.58 -6.45
CA GLU A 89 -12.93 13.44 -7.60
C GLU A 89 -12.72 11.97 -7.96
N ALA A 90 -12.52 11.09 -6.98
CA ALA A 90 -12.42 9.66 -7.20
C ALA A 90 -13.68 9.07 -7.85
N ASP A 91 -14.88 9.48 -7.40
CA ASP A 91 -16.15 9.04 -7.98
C ASP A 91 -16.30 9.51 -9.44
N ALA A 92 -15.92 10.75 -9.73
CA ALA A 92 -15.93 11.28 -11.10
C ALA A 92 -14.95 10.53 -12.00
N LEU A 93 -13.75 10.22 -11.48
CA LEU A 93 -12.76 9.40 -12.18
C LEU A 93 -13.31 8.01 -12.44
N MET A 94 -13.91 7.33 -11.46
CA MET A 94 -14.39 5.96 -11.63
C MET A 94 -15.71 5.87 -12.42
N LYS A 95 -16.45 6.96 -12.55
CA LYS A 95 -17.78 7.00 -13.19
C LYS A 95 -17.84 6.30 -14.56
N PRO A 96 -16.91 6.51 -15.52
CA PRO A 96 -16.99 5.85 -16.82
C PRO A 96 -16.88 4.33 -16.73
N TYR A 97 -16.10 3.82 -15.77
CA TYR A 97 -15.99 2.38 -15.52
C TYR A 97 -17.24 1.86 -14.83
N VAL A 98 -17.72 2.53 -13.78
CA VAL A 98 -18.95 2.17 -13.08
C VAL A 98 -20.14 2.18 -14.06
N ASP A 99 -20.33 3.22 -14.88
CA ASP A 99 -21.44 3.27 -15.84
C ASP A 99 -21.36 2.15 -16.91
N LYS A 100 -20.16 1.68 -17.25
CA LYS A 100 -19.94 0.59 -18.23
C LYS A 100 -20.02 -0.82 -17.63
N THR A 101 -19.80 -0.95 -16.33
CA THR A 101 -19.63 -2.26 -15.65
C THR A 101 -20.61 -2.51 -14.53
N ALA A 102 -21.31 -1.47 -14.05
CA ALA A 102 -22.49 -1.63 -13.24
C ALA A 102 -23.44 -2.49 -14.06
N LEU A 103 -23.74 -3.66 -13.50
CA LEU A 103 -24.58 -4.68 -14.11
C LEU A 103 -25.78 -3.98 -14.74
N ALA A 104 -25.86 -3.97 -16.08
CA ALA A 104 -27.16 -3.90 -16.71
C ALA A 104 -28.00 -4.99 -16.02
N GLU A 105 -29.20 -4.65 -15.56
CA GLU A 105 -30.08 -5.62 -14.90
C GLU A 105 -30.02 -6.93 -15.69
N VAL A 106 -29.62 -8.01 -15.02
CA VAL A 106 -29.69 -9.35 -15.61
C VAL A 106 -31.18 -9.60 -15.81
N LYS A 107 -31.66 -9.44 -17.05
CA LYS A 107 -33.04 -9.76 -17.44
C LYS A 107 -33.30 -11.25 -17.30
#